data_AF-A0A4U5WIK8-F1
#
_entry.id   AF-A0A4U5WIK8-F1
#
_cell.length_a   1.000
_cell.length_b   1.000
_cell.length_c   1.000
_cell.angle_alpha   90.00
_cell.angle_beta   90.00
_cell.angle_gamma   90.00
#
_symmetry.space_group_name_H-M   'P 1'
#
loop_
_entity.id
_entity.type
_entity.pdbx_description
1 polymer ?
#
loop_
_entity_poly.entity_id
_entity_poly.type
_entity_poly.pdbx_seq_one_letter_code
_entity_poly.pdbx_strand_id
1 'polypeptide(L)'
;MTVREPAVPEAEWGKFLRDTEEAIRRSAPREPSARERATGADVDDAVGEVWCPEEPPAAPGWRQLDPAARVRRLARFLGMLTVLLVLLTLFRHAQPGVPSP
;
A
#
# COMPACT_ATOMS: atom_id res chain seq x y z
N MET A 1 -9.31 -36.78 -17.82
CA MET A 1 -8.14 -35.96 -17.43
C MET A 1 -8.16 -35.83 -15.92
N THR A 2 -7.32 -36.59 -15.21
CA THR A 2 -7.14 -36.45 -13.76
C THR A 2 -6.12 -35.33 -13.54
N VAL A 3 -6.58 -34.20 -13.01
CA VAL A 3 -5.68 -33.14 -12.53
C VAL A 3 -4.90 -33.73 -11.35
N ARG A 4 -3.60 -33.96 -11.54
CA ARG A 4 -2.69 -34.23 -10.42
C ARG A 4 -2.49 -32.91 -9.70
N GLU A 5 -3.17 -32.75 -8.58
CA GLU A 5 -2.85 -31.70 -7.63
C GLU A 5 -1.38 -31.89 -7.21
N PRO A 6 -0.52 -30.86 -7.30
CA PRO A 6 0.85 -30.99 -6.82
C PRO A 6 0.79 -31.18 -5.31
N ALA A 7 0.93 -32.42 -4.85
CA ALA A 7 0.99 -32.74 -3.44
C ALA A 7 2.31 -32.18 -2.89
N VAL A 8 2.26 -30.98 -2.32
CA VAL A 8 3.39 -30.38 -1.60
C VAL A 8 3.72 -31.30 -0.41
N PRO A 9 4.95 -31.82 -0.30
CA PRO A 9 5.30 -32.74 0.79
C PRO A 9 5.12 -32.08 2.16
N GLU A 10 4.61 -32.81 3.15
CA GLU A 10 4.44 -32.34 4.54
C GLU A 10 5.74 -31.77 5.14
N ALA A 11 6.89 -32.29 4.70
CA ALA A 11 8.20 -31.79 5.10
C ALA A 11 8.44 -30.31 4.72
N GLU A 12 7.87 -29.85 3.60
CA GLU A 12 7.95 -28.44 3.17
C GLU A 12 7.08 -27.55 4.08
N TRP A 13 5.87 -27.99 4.41
CA TRP A 13 5.01 -27.28 5.38
C TRP A 13 5.67 -27.20 6.76
N GLY A 14 6.28 -28.29 7.21
CA GLY A 14 7.04 -28.32 8.46
C GLY A 14 8.24 -27.37 8.45
N LYS A 15 8.84 -27.10 7.29
CA LYS A 15 9.92 -26.12 7.15
C LYS A 15 9.40 -24.69 7.36
N PHE A 16 8.27 -24.32 6.76
CA PHE A 16 7.66 -22.99 6.98
C PHE A 16 7.33 -22.73 8.46
N LEU A 17 6.88 -23.75 9.19
CA LEU A 17 6.56 -23.61 10.61
C LEU A 17 7.80 -23.47 11.50
N ARG A 18 8.96 -23.97 11.06
CA ARG A 18 10.22 -23.92 11.81
C ARG A 18 11.08 -22.72 11.44
N ASP A 19 11.07 -22.30 10.19
CA ASP A 19 11.90 -21.22 9.70
C ASP A 19 11.35 -19.85 10.14
N THR A 20 12.25 -18.97 10.56
CA THR A 20 11.90 -17.58 10.85
C THR A 20 11.63 -16.80 9.57
N GLU A 21 10.87 -15.70 9.66
CA GLU A 21 10.59 -14.84 8.51
C GLU A 21 11.85 -14.42 7.75
N GLU A 22 12.93 -14.14 8.48
CA GLU A 22 14.22 -13.74 7.91
C GLU A 22 14.92 -14.88 7.16
N ALA A 23 14.78 -16.13 7.64
CA ALA A 23 15.28 -17.32 6.94
C ALA A 23 14.49 -17.62 5.67
N ILE A 24 13.16 -17.45 5.71
CA ILE A 24 12.28 -17.60 4.55
C ILE A 24 12.61 -16.54 3.51
N ARG A 25 12.72 -15.26 3.91
CA ARG A 25 13.01 -14.15 2.99
C ARG A 25 14.35 -14.33 2.26
N ARG A 26 15.36 -14.89 2.93
CA ARG A 26 16.68 -15.16 2.34
C ARG A 26 16.68 -16.35 1.40
N SER A 27 15.89 -17.38 1.70
CA SER A 27 15.91 -18.66 0.98
C SER A 27 14.85 -18.76 -0.12
N ALA A 28 13.77 -17.99 -0.02
CA ALA A 28 12.67 -18.02 -0.98
C ALA A 28 13.14 -17.54 -2.35
N PRO A 29 12.76 -18.25 -3.45
CA PRO A 29 12.93 -17.74 -4.79
C PRO A 29 12.23 -16.39 -4.92
N ARG A 30 12.97 -15.36 -5.35
CA ARG A 30 12.40 -14.06 -5.60
C ARG A 30 11.80 -14.07 -7.00
N GLU A 31 10.49 -14.24 -7.08
CA GLU A 31 9.81 -14.05 -8.35
C GLU A 31 9.95 -12.59 -8.82
N PRO A 32 10.13 -12.35 -10.13
CA PRO A 32 10.17 -11.01 -10.66
C PRO A 32 8.83 -10.32 -10.41
N SER A 33 8.89 -9.08 -9.96
CA SER A 33 7.70 -8.24 -9.80
C SER A 33 6.94 -8.14 -11.12
N ALA A 34 5.63 -7.87 -11.06
CA ALA A 34 4.81 -7.70 -12.26
C ALA A 34 5.39 -6.63 -13.21
N ARG A 35 6.07 -5.62 -12.66
CA ARG A 35 6.76 -4.59 -13.43
C ARG A 35 8.01 -5.12 -14.15
N GLU A 36 8.81 -5.93 -13.47
CA GLU A 36 10.01 -6.57 -14.05
C GLU A 36 9.63 -7.58 -15.15
N ARG A 37 8.52 -8.32 -14.96
CA ARG A 37 7.96 -9.19 -16.00
C ARG A 37 7.46 -8.41 -17.21
N ALA A 38 6.77 -7.28 -17.00
CA ALA A 38 6.31 -6.44 -18.12
C ALA A 38 7.46 -5.82 -18.93
N THR A 39 8.62 -5.59 -18.32
CA THR A 39 9.82 -5.06 -19.01
C THR A 39 10.68 -6.13 -19.67
N GLY A 40 10.55 -7.40 -19.26
CA GLY A 40 11.38 -8.52 -19.71
C GLY A 40 10.62 -9.60 -20.47
N ALA A 41 9.32 -9.40 -20.74
CA ALA A 41 8.54 -10.31 -21.56
C ALA A 41 9.05 -10.21 -23.01
N ASP A 42 9.76 -11.24 -23.45
CA ASP A 42 9.97 -11.47 -24.86
C ASP A 42 8.60 -11.78 -25.48
N VAL A 43 8.27 -11.10 -26.59
CA VAL A 43 6.97 -11.19 -27.26
C VAL A 43 6.72 -12.64 -27.72
N ASP A 44 7.78 -13.42 -27.90
CA ASP A 44 7.76 -14.82 -28.34
C ASP A 44 7.46 -15.86 -27.23
N ASP A 45 7.60 -15.53 -25.93
CA ASP A 45 7.29 -16.46 -24.81
C ASP A 45 5.96 -16.12 -24.11
N ALA A 46 5.19 -15.20 -24.70
CA ALA A 46 3.86 -14.88 -24.21
C ALA A 46 2.89 -16.03 -24.52
N VAL A 47 2.54 -16.79 -23.49
CA VAL A 47 1.49 -17.81 -23.58
C VAL A 47 0.12 -17.12 -23.62
N GLY A 48 -0.26 -16.60 -24.80
CA GLY A 48 -1.49 -15.86 -25.07
C GLY A 48 -1.26 -14.53 -25.81
N GLU A 49 -2.33 -13.81 -26.14
CA GLU A 49 -2.23 -12.46 -26.70
C GLU A 49 -1.45 -11.56 -25.73
N VAL A 50 -0.33 -10.99 -26.20
CA VAL A 50 0.51 -10.07 -25.43
C VAL A 50 -0.36 -8.90 -25.00
N TRP A 51 -0.49 -8.73 -23.69
CA TRP A 51 -1.21 -7.59 -23.14
C TRP A 51 -0.49 -6.30 -23.57
N CYS A 52 -1.01 -5.62 -24.61
CA CYS A 52 -0.59 -4.29 -25.02
C CYS A 52 -1.42 -3.23 -24.27
N PRO A 53 -0.83 -2.47 -23.32
CA PRO A 53 -1.51 -1.33 -22.73
C PRO A 53 -1.45 -0.15 -23.70
N GLU A 54 -2.30 -0.16 -24.73
CA GLU A 54 -2.39 0.95 -25.70
C GLU A 54 -3.14 2.17 -25.15
N GLU A 55 -3.59 2.12 -23.90
CA GLU A 55 -4.25 3.22 -23.21
C GLU A 55 -3.44 3.64 -21.97
N PRO A 56 -3.22 4.95 -21.72
CA PRO A 56 -2.66 5.41 -20.46
C PRO A 56 -3.55 4.87 -19.33
N PRO A 57 -2.99 4.15 -18.34
CA PRO A 57 -3.82 3.39 -17.40
C PRO A 57 -4.74 4.36 -16.68
N ALA A 58 -6.04 4.25 -16.96
CA ALA A 58 -7.07 4.84 -16.10
C ALA A 58 -6.73 4.37 -14.68
N ALA A 59 -6.46 5.34 -13.78
CA ALA A 59 -5.97 5.03 -12.46
C ALA A 59 -6.83 3.91 -11.84
N PRO A 60 -6.23 2.80 -11.39
CA PRO A 60 -6.99 1.60 -11.08
C PRO A 60 -8.13 1.89 -10.09
N GLY A 61 -9.33 1.38 -10.37
CA GLY A 61 -10.54 1.69 -9.59
C GLY A 61 -10.43 1.40 -8.09
N TRP A 62 -9.55 0.50 -7.66
CA TRP A 62 -9.26 0.27 -6.23
C TRP A 62 -8.62 1.49 -5.55
N ARG A 63 -7.89 2.32 -6.29
CA ARG A 63 -7.31 3.58 -5.79
C ARG A 63 -8.36 4.68 -5.64
N GLN A 64 -9.54 4.50 -6.26
CA GLN A 64 -10.76 5.29 -6.11
C GLN A 64 -11.71 4.72 -5.05
N LEU A 65 -11.39 3.59 -4.39
CA LEU A 65 -12.12 3.09 -3.22
C LEU A 65 -11.65 3.74 -1.90
N ASP A 66 -10.57 4.51 -1.94
CA ASP A 66 -10.03 5.22 -0.77
C ASP A 66 -10.47 6.71 -0.57
N PRO A 67 -11.46 7.31 -1.29
CA PRO A 67 -11.80 8.71 -1.12
C PRO A 67 -12.47 8.93 0.25
N ALA A 68 -13.28 7.99 0.72
CA ALA A 68 -13.90 8.07 2.03
C ALA A 68 -12.85 8.09 3.17
N ALA A 69 -11.76 7.33 3.03
CA ALA A 69 -10.67 7.34 4.00
C ALA A 69 -9.87 8.66 3.96
N ARG A 70 -9.59 9.19 2.76
CA ARG A 70 -8.93 10.50 2.61
C ARG A 70 -9.79 11.64 3.14
N VAL A 71 -11.10 11.63 2.88
CA VAL A 71 -12.05 12.61 3.43
C VAL A 71 -12.04 12.58 4.96
N ARG A 72 -12.07 11.39 5.58
CA ARG A 72 -11.97 11.25 7.04
C ARG A 72 -10.66 11.74 7.63
N ARG A 73 -9.54 11.63 6.90
CA ARG A 73 -8.24 12.18 7.33
C ARG A 73 -8.25 13.70 7.20
N LEU A 74 -8.69 14.24 6.07
CA LEU A 74 -8.76 15.68 5.82
C LEU A 74 -9.68 16.38 6.81
N ALA A 75 -10.88 15.83 7.07
CA ALA A 75 -11.83 16.37 8.05
C ALA A 75 -11.24 16.46 9.46
N ARG A 76 -10.45 15.47 9.89
CA ARG A 76 -9.76 15.51 11.19
C ARG A 76 -8.70 16.61 11.24
N PHE A 77 -7.91 16.78 10.18
CA PHE A 77 -6.91 17.84 10.11
C PHE A 77 -7.55 19.23 10.14
N LEU A 78 -8.60 19.44 9.34
CA LEU A 78 -9.34 20.70 9.35
C LEU A 78 -9.94 20.96 10.74
N GLY A 79 -10.58 19.95 11.36
CA GLY A 79 -11.14 20.09 12.72
C GLY A 79 -10.07 20.45 13.76
N MET A 80 -8.92 19.76 13.75
CA MET A 80 -7.81 20.06 14.66
C MET A 80 -7.25 21.47 14.43
N LEU A 81 -7.10 21.88 13.17
CA LEU A 81 -6.66 23.22 12.82
C LEU A 81 -7.66 24.28 13.32
N THR A 82 -8.96 24.05 13.14
CA THR A 82 -10.00 24.95 13.67
C THR A 82 -9.95 25.06 15.18
N VAL A 83 -9.82 23.94 15.90
CA VAL A 83 -9.67 23.95 17.38
C VAL A 83 -8.43 24.72 17.81
N LEU A 84 -7.29 24.51 17.14
CA LEU A 84 -6.05 25.22 17.44
C LEU A 84 -6.18 26.73 17.19
N LEU A 85 -6.81 27.14 16.08
CA LEU A 85 -7.05 28.54 15.78
C LEU A 85 -7.99 29.20 16.80
N VAL A 86 -9.05 28.50 17.23
CA VAL A 86 -9.95 28.97 18.29
C VAL A 86 -9.18 29.12 19.61
N LEU A 87 -8.38 28.13 19.98
CA LEU A 87 -7.57 28.18 21.20
C LEU A 87 -6.56 29.32 21.17
N LEU A 88 -5.86 29.52 20.04
CA LEU A 88 -4.92 30.63 19.85
C LEU A 88 -5.62 31.98 19.93
N THR A 89 -6.83 32.09 19.37
CA THR A 89 -7.63 33.32 19.42
C THR A 89 -8.07 33.65 20.84
N LEU A 90 -8.59 32.65 21.56
CA LEU A 90 -8.97 32.78 22.98
C LEU A 90 -7.75 33.14 23.83
N PHE A 91 -6.62 32.48 23.61
CA PHE A 91 -5.38 32.75 24.32
C PHE A 91 -4.91 34.18 24.08
N ARG A 92 -4.95 34.67 22.83
CA ARG A 92 -4.63 36.07 22.51
C ARG A 92 -5.54 37.05 23.24
N HIS A 93 -6.84 36.78 23.33
CA HIS A 93 -7.77 37.61 24.09
C HIS A 93 -7.54 37.54 25.60
N ALA A 94 -7.11 36.39 26.12
CA ALA A 94 -6.84 36.15 27.53
C ALA A 94 -5.48 36.71 28.01
N GLN A 95 -4.67 37.28 27.13
CA GLN A 95 -3.47 38.05 27.47
C GLN A 95 -3.76 39.56 27.35
N PRO A 96 -4.58 40.16 28.24
CA PRO A 96 -4.61 41.62 28.35
C PRO A 96 -3.22 42.08 28.77
N GLY A 97 -2.70 43.10 28.07
CA GLY A 97 -1.29 43.49 28.11
C GLY A 97 -0.70 43.55 29.51
N VAL A 98 0.49 42.96 29.67
CA VAL A 98 1.31 43.11 30.87
C VAL A 98 1.52 44.61 31.07
N PRO A 99 1.05 45.22 32.18
CA PRO A 99 1.33 46.61 32.44
C PRO A 99 2.85 46.75 32.59
N SER A 100 3.45 47.51 31.67
CA SER A 100 4.86 47.90 31.78
C SER A 100 5.02 48.80 33.01
N PRO A 101 6.06 48.62 33.85
CA PRO A 101 6.35 49.51 34.97
C PRO A 101 6.78 50.91 34.51
#